data_AF-R8W235-F1
#
_entry.id   AF-R8W235-F1
#
_cell.length_a   1.000
_cell.length_b   1.000
_cell.length_c   1.000
_cell.angle_alpha   90.00
_cell.angle_beta   90.00
_cell.angle_gamma   90.00
#
_symmetry.space_group_name_H-M   'P 1'
#
loop_
_entity.id
_entity.type
_entity.pdbx_description
1 polymer ?
#
loop_
_entity_poly.entity_id
_entity_poly.type
_entity_poly.pdbx_seq_one_letter_code
_entity_poly.pdbx_strand_id
1 'polypeptide(L)'
;MSIVNSIETVREWLGSTVCPMVQLKLPDDSATDASYPYKLVNPTAFSLFVPSKDRLPPKVPAPIPSVCVQIVEGTDSLTMSSRSIKIRLCFSAWDPGYHGRDIFKPKNDGSGAYVQWQNEEAAAFFEKNGEGWRDAWNFVDTALRMIENAEYIGPLRVMKEDGITFGPVSEQDAVPDFYPYWFAWVEFAVEEILTRTPKDYQHLL
;
A
#
# COMPACT_ATOMS: atom_id res chain seq x y z
N MET A 1 -4.61 15.25 19.78
CA MET A 1 -5.30 14.30 18.87
C MET A 1 -5.50 12.96 19.57
N SER A 2 -6.25 12.02 19.00
CA SER A 2 -6.32 10.63 19.50
C SER A 2 -5.52 9.72 18.56
N ILE A 3 -4.98 8.63 19.10
CA ILE A 3 -4.26 7.60 18.31
C ILE A 3 -5.14 7.08 17.16
N VAL A 4 -6.45 6.91 17.41
CA VAL A 4 -7.43 6.50 16.40
C VAL A 4 -7.48 7.50 15.25
N ASN A 5 -7.51 8.80 15.56
CA ASN A 5 -7.53 9.83 14.53
C ASN A 5 -6.23 9.82 13.71
N SER A 6 -5.07 9.55 14.33
CA SER A 6 -3.80 9.47 13.62
C SER A 6 -3.81 8.32 12.59
N ILE A 7 -4.32 7.15 12.98
CA ILE A 7 -4.48 5.99 12.07
C ILE A 7 -5.42 6.35 10.91
N GLU A 8 -6.62 6.86 11.22
CA GLU A 8 -7.61 7.21 10.19
C GLU A 8 -7.11 8.31 9.26
N THR A 9 -6.36 9.29 9.78
CA THR A 9 -5.75 10.35 8.98
C THR A 9 -4.79 9.76 7.94
N VAL A 10 -3.91 8.84 8.34
CA VAL A 10 -2.99 8.19 7.40
C VAL A 10 -3.76 7.31 6.41
N ARG A 11 -4.77 6.57 6.87
CA ARG A 11 -5.60 5.72 6.01
C ARG A 11 -6.38 6.53 4.97
N GLU A 12 -6.97 7.66 5.35
CA GLU A 12 -7.67 8.58 4.44
C GLU A 12 -6.71 9.23 3.45
N TRP A 13 -5.52 9.63 3.90
CA TRP A 13 -4.47 10.17 3.04
C TRP A 13 -4.03 9.12 2.00
N LEU A 14 -3.77 7.89 2.41
CA LEU A 14 -3.46 6.79 1.48
C LEU A 14 -4.57 6.59 0.46
N GLY A 15 -5.83 6.57 0.90
CA GLY A 15 -6.98 6.36 0.03
C GLY A 15 -7.20 7.49 -0.98
N SER A 16 -6.85 8.73 -0.65
CA SER A 16 -7.05 9.90 -1.50
C SER A 16 -5.83 10.28 -2.35
N THR A 17 -4.63 9.93 -1.90
CA THR A 17 -3.38 10.44 -2.46
C THR A 17 -2.52 9.35 -3.11
N VAL A 18 -2.46 8.17 -2.51
CA VAL A 18 -1.58 7.09 -2.98
C VAL A 18 -2.34 6.06 -3.81
N CYS A 19 -3.45 5.52 -3.27
CA CYS A 19 -4.22 4.48 -3.93
C CYS A 19 -4.73 4.86 -5.33
N PRO A 20 -5.14 6.10 -5.61
CA PRO A 20 -5.56 6.50 -6.96
C PRO A 20 -4.44 6.47 -8.01
N MET A 21 -3.17 6.48 -7.58
CA MET A 21 -2.00 6.55 -8.46
C MET A 21 -1.58 5.20 -9.04
N VAL A 22 -2.14 4.10 -8.51
CA VAL A 22 -1.79 2.73 -8.91
C VAL A 22 -3.05 1.98 -9.30
N GLN A 23 -2.94 1.16 -10.34
CA GLN A 23 -3.98 0.21 -10.75
C GLN A 23 -3.40 -1.19 -10.73
N LEU A 24 -4.05 -2.09 -10.00
CA LEU A 24 -3.59 -3.45 -9.74
C LEU A 24 -4.69 -4.46 -10.08
N LYS A 25 -4.31 -5.70 -10.39
CA LYS A 25 -5.25 -6.76 -10.75
C LYS A 25 -6.18 -7.08 -9.57
N LEU A 26 -7.48 -7.16 -9.84
CA LEU A 26 -8.49 -7.58 -8.85
C LEU A 26 -8.49 -9.10 -8.75
N PRO A 27 -8.21 -9.71 -7.58
CA PRO A 27 -8.20 -11.17 -7.46
C PRO A 27 -9.51 -11.81 -7.92
N ASP A 28 -9.38 -12.95 -8.60
CA ASP A 28 -10.46 -13.92 -8.78
C ASP A 28 -10.07 -15.22 -8.08
N ASP A 29 -10.86 -15.62 -7.09
CA ASP A 29 -10.60 -16.85 -6.35
C ASP A 29 -10.86 -18.11 -7.20
N SER A 30 -11.62 -17.96 -8.29
CA SER A 30 -12.05 -19.08 -9.14
C SER A 30 -11.17 -19.25 -10.38
N ALA A 31 -10.39 -18.21 -10.74
CA ALA A 31 -9.58 -18.21 -11.96
C ALA A 31 -8.21 -17.57 -11.71
N THR A 32 -7.16 -18.39 -11.77
CA THR A 32 -5.75 -17.96 -11.75
C THR A 32 -5.05 -18.30 -13.08
N ASP A 33 -5.81 -18.32 -14.17
CA ASP A 33 -5.39 -18.76 -15.50
C ASP A 33 -5.93 -17.83 -16.60
N ALA A 34 -5.85 -18.26 -17.86
CA ALA A 34 -6.32 -17.51 -19.03
C ALA A 34 -7.81 -17.14 -19.00
N SER A 35 -8.62 -17.80 -18.16
CA SER A 35 -10.05 -17.52 -18.01
C SER A 35 -10.33 -16.32 -17.11
N TYR A 36 -9.33 -15.80 -16.40
CA TYR A 36 -9.48 -14.64 -15.53
C TYR A 36 -9.87 -13.39 -16.33
N PRO A 37 -11.04 -12.78 -16.06
CA PRO A 37 -11.43 -11.54 -16.71
C PRO A 37 -10.57 -10.40 -16.17
N TYR A 38 -9.52 -10.07 -16.92
CA TYR A 38 -8.54 -9.03 -16.60
C TYR A 38 -9.23 -7.72 -16.17
N LYS A 39 -9.21 -7.42 -14.86
CA LYS A 39 -9.79 -6.20 -14.29
C LYS A 39 -8.79 -5.51 -13.36
N LEU A 40 -8.50 -4.26 -13.68
CA LEU A 40 -7.69 -3.40 -12.86
C LEU A 40 -8.57 -2.56 -11.92
N VAL A 41 -8.11 -2.39 -10.68
CA VAL A 41 -8.75 -1.57 -9.66
C VAL A 41 -7.70 -0.74 -8.91
N ASN A 42 -8.11 0.38 -8.34
CA ASN A 42 -7.29 1.06 -7.34
C ASN A 42 -7.30 0.25 -6.04
N PRO A 43 -6.16 0.11 -5.35
CA PRO A 43 -6.11 -0.55 -4.06
C PRO A 43 -6.97 0.17 -3.01
N THR A 44 -7.39 -0.56 -1.98
CA THR A 44 -8.15 0.02 -0.86
C THR A 44 -7.26 0.23 0.36
N ALA A 45 -7.42 1.36 1.07
CA ALA A 45 -6.72 1.61 2.32
C ALA A 45 -7.55 1.15 3.54
N PHE A 46 -6.95 0.36 4.42
CA PHE A 46 -7.55 -0.16 5.65
C PHE A 46 -6.78 0.25 6.91
N SER A 47 -7.48 0.26 8.03
CA SER A 47 -6.92 0.54 9.36
C SER A 47 -6.71 -0.76 10.13
N LEU A 48 -5.51 -0.95 10.69
CA LEU A 48 -5.05 -2.02 11.59
C LEU A 48 -4.98 -3.45 11.01
N PHE A 49 -5.97 -3.84 10.21
CA PHE A 49 -6.02 -5.16 9.58
C PHE A 49 -6.69 -5.11 8.21
N VAL A 50 -6.39 -6.10 7.37
CA VAL A 50 -7.12 -6.34 6.13
C VAL A 50 -8.34 -7.22 6.46
N PRO A 51 -9.58 -6.76 6.21
CA PRO A 51 -10.77 -7.55 6.54
C PRO A 51 -10.87 -8.82 5.69
N SER A 52 -11.52 -9.85 6.24
CA SER A 52 -11.99 -10.99 5.45
C SER A 52 -13.12 -10.58 4.51
N LYS A 53 -13.39 -11.37 3.47
CA LYS A 53 -14.38 -11.04 2.43
C LYS A 53 -15.80 -10.77 2.98
N ASP A 54 -16.20 -11.50 4.02
CA ASP A 54 -17.49 -11.35 4.72
C ASP A 54 -17.60 -10.05 5.55
N ARG A 55 -16.49 -9.36 5.79
CA ARG A 55 -16.39 -8.15 6.62
C ARG A 55 -16.03 -6.91 5.83
N LEU A 56 -16.05 -6.99 4.50
CA LEU A 56 -15.75 -5.84 3.65
C LEU A 56 -16.84 -4.76 3.73
N PRO A 57 -16.46 -3.47 3.69
CA PRO A 57 -17.42 -2.39 3.51
C PRO A 57 -18.16 -2.55 2.17
N PRO A 58 -19.44 -2.11 2.04
CA PRO A 58 -20.27 -2.36 0.87
C PRO A 58 -19.72 -1.89 -0.50
N LYS A 59 -18.74 -0.97 -0.50
CA LYS A 59 -18.13 -0.40 -1.71
C LYS A 59 -16.77 -1.00 -2.07
N VAL A 60 -16.26 -1.95 -1.28
CA VAL A 60 -14.94 -2.54 -1.47
C VAL A 60 -15.10 -3.91 -2.14
N PRO A 61 -14.58 -4.10 -3.38
CA PRO A 61 -14.85 -5.31 -4.15
C PRO A 61 -14.08 -6.53 -3.65
N ALA A 62 -12.91 -6.32 -3.06
CA ALA A 62 -12.03 -7.37 -2.56
C ALA A 62 -11.08 -6.80 -1.49
N PRO A 63 -10.55 -7.64 -0.59
CA PRO A 63 -9.60 -7.20 0.44
C PRO A 63 -8.20 -6.89 -0.12
N ILE A 64 -7.91 -7.39 -1.32
CA ILE A 64 -6.65 -7.21 -2.06
C ILE A 64 -7.06 -6.77 -3.47
N PRO A 65 -6.34 -5.85 -4.14
CA PRO A 65 -5.14 -5.15 -3.68
C PRO A 65 -5.45 -4.09 -2.60
N SER A 66 -4.56 -3.92 -1.63
CA SER A 66 -4.78 -2.98 -0.52
C SER A 66 -3.49 -2.53 0.17
N VAL A 67 -3.61 -1.44 0.93
CA VAL A 67 -2.61 -1.00 1.92
C VAL A 67 -3.27 -0.92 3.29
N CYS A 68 -2.62 -1.46 4.31
CA CYS A 68 -3.11 -1.49 5.69
C CYS A 68 -2.20 -0.65 6.60
N VAL A 69 -2.79 0.26 7.38
CA VAL A 69 -2.08 1.11 8.34
C VAL A 69 -2.03 0.44 9.70
N GLN A 70 -0.84 0.18 10.23
CA GLN A 70 -0.61 -0.41 11.54
C GLN A 70 0.26 0.51 12.39
N ILE A 71 0.11 0.42 13.71
CA ILE A 71 1.03 1.04 14.66
C ILE A 71 2.01 -0.04 15.11
N VAL A 72 3.30 0.26 15.02
CA VAL A 72 4.38 -0.58 15.55
C VAL A 72 4.60 -0.25 17.01
N GLU A 73 4.78 1.04 17.31
CA GLU A 73 5.01 1.58 18.63
C GLU A 73 4.66 3.07 18.66
N GLY A 74 4.59 3.65 19.86
CA GLY A 74 4.42 5.08 20.03
C GLY A 74 4.97 5.54 21.37
N THR A 75 5.46 6.77 21.41
CA THR A 75 6.13 7.35 22.56
C THR A 75 5.61 8.76 22.82
N ASP A 76 5.21 9.02 24.07
CA ASP A 76 4.79 10.34 24.53
C ASP A 76 5.97 11.05 25.19
N SER A 77 6.35 12.21 24.65
CA SER A 77 7.25 13.16 25.30
C SER A 77 6.44 14.16 26.09
N LEU A 78 6.29 13.93 27.39
CA LEU A 78 5.46 14.79 28.26
C LEU A 78 6.04 16.20 28.40
N THR A 79 7.37 16.33 28.46
CA THR A 79 8.07 17.62 28.55
C THR A 79 7.94 18.44 27.26
N MET A 80 7.99 17.78 26.11
CA MET A 80 7.81 18.43 24.81
C MET A 80 6.34 18.56 24.40
N SER A 81 5.43 17.94 25.16
CA SER A 81 4.00 17.85 24.82
C SER A 81 3.78 17.33 23.40
N SER A 82 4.54 16.30 23.00
CA SER A 82 4.44 15.67 21.68
C SER A 82 4.37 14.15 21.79
N ARG A 83 3.81 13.51 20.76
CA ARG A 83 3.76 12.07 20.59
C ARG A 83 4.39 11.71 19.26
N SER A 84 5.33 10.77 19.28
CA SER A 84 5.79 10.08 18.07
C SER A 84 5.05 8.74 17.93
N ILE A 85 4.62 8.41 16.72
CA ILE A 85 3.97 7.14 16.38
C ILE A 85 4.72 6.53 15.21
N LYS A 86 5.26 5.32 15.41
CA LYS A 86 5.85 4.54 14.34
C LYS A 86 4.75 3.77 13.62
N ILE A 87 4.54 4.10 12.34
CA ILE A 87 3.53 3.52 11.48
C ILE A 87 4.17 2.48 10.58
N ARG A 88 3.50 1.34 10.43
CA ARG A 88 3.79 0.34 9.38
C ARG A 88 2.65 0.32 8.38
N LEU A 89 2.97 0.50 7.12
CA LEU A 89 2.08 0.26 6.00
C LEU A 89 2.35 -1.13 5.45
N CYS A 90 1.33 -1.97 5.36
CA CYS A 90 1.41 -3.31 4.77
C CYS A 90 0.69 -3.31 3.43
N PHE A 91 1.43 -3.53 2.35
CA PHE A 91 0.93 -3.53 0.97
C PHE A 91 0.64 -4.95 0.53
N SER A 92 -0.42 -5.12 -0.26
CA SER A 92 -0.80 -6.38 -0.85
C SER A 92 -1.21 -6.20 -2.31
N ALA A 93 -0.71 -7.10 -3.15
CA ALA A 93 -1.08 -7.24 -4.55
C ALA A 93 -1.40 -8.70 -4.86
N TRP A 94 -2.17 -8.91 -5.92
CA TRP A 94 -2.42 -10.22 -6.49
C TRP A 94 -2.02 -10.17 -7.94
N ASP A 95 -1.16 -11.11 -8.35
CA ASP A 95 -0.82 -11.27 -9.76
C ASP A 95 -0.39 -12.72 -10.01
N PRO A 96 -1.19 -13.49 -10.79
CA PRO A 96 -0.90 -14.88 -11.15
C PRO A 96 0.03 -15.00 -12.37
N GLY A 97 0.39 -13.90 -13.03
CA GLY A 97 1.23 -13.90 -14.21
C GLY A 97 0.74 -12.97 -15.32
N TYR A 98 1.44 -13.04 -16.45
CA TYR A 98 1.24 -12.10 -17.54
C TYR A 98 0.03 -12.47 -18.39
N HIS A 99 -0.86 -11.51 -18.54
CA HIS A 99 -1.90 -11.53 -19.56
C HIS A 99 -1.39 -10.79 -20.78
N GLY A 100 -1.94 -11.06 -21.98
CA GLY A 100 -1.45 -10.40 -23.20
C GLY A 100 -1.46 -8.87 -23.11
N ARG A 101 -2.43 -8.30 -22.38
CA ARG A 101 -2.53 -6.86 -22.11
C ARG A 101 -1.39 -6.29 -21.25
N ASP A 102 -0.65 -7.11 -20.53
CA ASP A 102 0.53 -6.69 -19.75
C ASP A 102 1.73 -6.43 -20.67
N ILE A 103 1.70 -6.96 -21.89
CA ILE A 103 2.83 -6.94 -22.82
C ILE A 103 2.68 -5.79 -23.81
N PHE A 104 3.76 -5.00 -23.90
CA PHE A 104 3.90 -3.95 -24.90
C PHE A 104 4.75 -4.47 -26.06
N LYS A 105 4.23 -4.34 -27.29
CA LYS A 105 4.93 -4.72 -28.52
C LYS A 105 5.43 -3.46 -29.25
N PRO A 106 6.59 -3.51 -29.91
CA PRO A 106 7.07 -2.38 -30.70
C PRO A 106 6.09 -2.07 -31.84
N LYS A 107 5.91 -0.77 -32.12
CA LYS A 107 5.22 -0.32 -33.33
C LYS A 107 6.09 -0.63 -34.54
N ASN A 108 5.52 -1.33 -35.52
CA ASN A 108 6.17 -1.63 -36.80
C ASN A 108 6.13 -0.43 -37.76
N ASP A 109 6.20 0.81 -37.24
CA ASP A 109 6.19 2.07 -38.00
C ASP A 109 7.57 2.75 -38.05
N GLY A 110 8.60 2.10 -37.51
CA GLY A 110 9.97 2.62 -37.45
C GLY A 110 10.20 3.69 -36.38
N SER A 111 9.19 4.06 -35.59
CA SER A 111 9.31 5.09 -34.54
C SER A 111 10.05 4.63 -33.29
N GLY A 112 10.21 3.31 -33.10
CA GLY A 112 10.71 2.72 -31.85
C GLY A 112 9.73 2.81 -30.68
N ALA A 113 8.53 3.37 -30.88
CA ALA A 113 7.48 3.42 -29.87
C ALA A 113 6.91 2.02 -29.61
N TYR A 114 6.32 1.83 -28.42
CA TYR A 114 5.64 0.59 -28.05
C TYR A 114 4.13 0.81 -27.92
N VAL A 115 3.35 -0.23 -28.19
CA VAL A 115 1.89 -0.27 -28.02
C VAL A 115 1.49 -1.48 -27.21
N GLN A 116 0.45 -1.31 -26.40
CA GLN A 116 -0.13 -2.42 -25.65
C GLN A 116 -0.69 -3.48 -26.63
N TRP A 117 -0.45 -4.75 -26.33
CA TRP A 117 -0.98 -5.85 -27.13
C TRP A 117 -2.46 -6.08 -26.81
N GLN A 118 -3.34 -5.88 -27.79
CA GLN A 118 -4.80 -5.81 -27.58
C GLN A 118 -5.65 -6.63 -28.58
N ASN A 119 -5.06 -7.52 -29.39
CA ASN A 119 -5.82 -8.36 -30.34
C ASN A 119 -6.46 -9.60 -29.67
N GLU A 120 -7.17 -10.43 -30.42
CA GLU A 120 -7.77 -11.68 -29.91
C GLU A 120 -6.74 -12.64 -29.31
N GLU A 121 -5.55 -12.73 -29.89
CA GLU A 121 -4.45 -13.52 -29.32
C GLU A 121 -4.03 -12.98 -27.93
N ALA A 122 -3.96 -11.66 -27.77
CA ALA A 122 -3.67 -11.03 -26.48
C ALA A 122 -4.74 -11.33 -25.42
N ALA A 123 -6.00 -11.44 -25.85
CA ALA A 123 -7.11 -11.79 -24.97
C ALA A 123 -7.06 -13.26 -24.50
N ALA A 124 -6.52 -14.15 -25.34
CA ALA A 124 -6.34 -15.57 -25.00
C ALA A 124 -4.97 -15.88 -24.35
N PHE A 125 -4.03 -14.92 -24.39
CA PHE A 125 -2.69 -15.11 -23.86
C PHE A 125 -2.66 -15.00 -22.33
N PHE A 126 -2.14 -16.04 -21.70
CA PHE A 126 -1.77 -16.05 -20.30
C PHE A 126 -0.50 -16.88 -20.09
N GLU A 127 0.42 -16.32 -19.32
CA GLU A 127 1.64 -16.99 -18.88
C GLU A 127 1.76 -16.91 -17.35
N LYS A 128 1.52 -18.05 -16.70
CA LYS A 128 1.70 -18.17 -15.25
C LYS A 128 3.17 -17.94 -14.88
N ASN A 129 3.44 -17.06 -13.92
CA ASN A 129 4.80 -16.80 -13.43
C ASN A 129 4.81 -16.23 -12.01
N GLY A 130 6.01 -16.09 -11.44
CA GLY A 130 6.24 -15.54 -10.11
C GLY A 130 6.63 -14.06 -10.11
N GLU A 131 6.34 -13.28 -11.15
CA GLU A 131 6.82 -11.89 -11.29
C GLU A 131 5.87 -10.85 -10.69
N GLY A 132 4.77 -11.30 -10.07
CA GLY A 132 3.78 -10.43 -9.44
C GLY A 132 4.30 -9.61 -8.25
N TRP A 133 5.49 -9.95 -7.71
CA TRP A 133 6.17 -9.11 -6.72
C TRP A 133 6.36 -7.68 -7.23
N ARG A 134 6.53 -7.48 -8.54
CA ARG A 134 6.71 -6.15 -9.16
C ARG A 134 5.52 -5.23 -8.89
N ASP A 135 4.30 -5.76 -8.88
CA ASP A 135 3.09 -4.99 -8.59
C ASP A 135 3.08 -4.47 -7.16
N ALA A 136 3.48 -5.31 -6.20
CA ALA A 136 3.61 -4.90 -4.80
C ALA A 136 4.69 -3.82 -4.64
N TRP A 137 5.84 -3.97 -5.29
CA TRP A 137 6.95 -3.01 -5.20
C TRP A 137 6.69 -1.70 -5.94
N ASN A 138 5.99 -1.72 -7.08
CA ASN A 138 5.51 -0.50 -7.75
C ASN A 138 4.53 0.28 -6.84
N PHE A 139 3.71 -0.43 -6.09
CA PHE A 139 2.81 0.20 -5.12
C PHE A 139 3.58 0.80 -3.93
N VAL A 140 4.58 0.08 -3.41
CA VAL A 140 5.51 0.58 -2.38
C VAL A 140 6.24 1.85 -2.85
N ASP A 141 6.85 1.83 -4.04
CA ASP A 141 7.57 2.98 -4.60
C ASP A 141 6.67 4.20 -4.76
N THR A 142 5.42 3.97 -5.19
CA THR A 142 4.42 5.03 -5.28
C THR A 142 4.15 5.63 -3.90
N ALA A 143 3.97 4.80 -2.87
CA ALA A 143 3.74 5.28 -1.51
C ALA A 143 4.97 6.00 -0.93
N LEU A 144 6.18 5.45 -1.10
CA LEU A 144 7.44 6.05 -0.66
C LEU A 144 7.60 7.44 -1.24
N ARG A 145 7.45 7.59 -2.56
CA ARG A 145 7.52 8.88 -3.23
C ARG A 145 6.53 9.88 -2.62
N MET A 146 5.31 9.46 -2.30
CA MET A 146 4.32 10.36 -1.70
C MET A 146 4.65 10.73 -0.24
N ILE A 147 5.19 9.79 0.55
CA ILE A 147 5.62 10.04 1.93
C ILE A 147 6.84 10.98 1.96
N GLU A 148 7.85 10.71 1.13
CA GLU A 148 9.08 11.51 1.04
C GLU A 148 8.81 12.97 0.67
N ASN A 149 7.82 13.21 -0.18
CA ASN A 149 7.40 14.55 -0.59
C ASN A 149 6.45 15.23 0.41
N ALA A 150 5.88 14.50 1.38
CA ALA A 150 4.98 15.06 2.37
C ALA A 150 5.77 15.57 3.58
N GLU A 151 5.59 16.85 3.94
CA GLU A 151 6.00 17.35 5.26
C GLU A 151 4.99 16.94 6.34
N TYR A 152 3.72 16.85 5.95
CA TYR A 152 2.61 16.49 6.82
C TYR A 152 1.63 15.55 6.13
N ILE A 153 1.08 14.63 6.91
CA ILE A 153 -0.07 13.81 6.55
C ILE A 153 -1.24 14.27 7.42
N GLY A 154 -2.09 15.13 6.84
CA GLY A 154 -3.06 15.90 7.63
C GLY A 154 -2.33 16.77 8.67
N PRO A 155 -2.66 16.69 9.96
CA PRO A 155 -1.96 17.40 11.03
C PRO A 155 -0.73 16.65 11.58
N LEU A 156 -0.40 15.47 11.07
CA LEU A 156 0.72 14.65 11.55
C LEU A 156 1.99 15.05 10.79
N ARG A 157 3.05 15.46 11.50
CA ARG A 157 4.35 15.77 10.87
C ARG A 157 5.05 14.47 10.52
N VAL A 158 5.57 14.34 9.30
CA VAL A 158 6.40 13.19 8.92
C VAL A 158 7.81 13.39 9.50
N MET A 159 8.28 12.46 10.32
CA MET A 159 9.61 12.53 10.97
C MET A 159 10.69 11.97 10.03
N LYS A 160 11.05 12.73 9.00
CA LYS A 160 12.02 12.31 7.98
C LYS A 160 13.42 12.07 8.55
N GLU A 161 13.75 12.75 9.65
CA GLU A 161 15.00 12.61 10.39
C GLU A 161 15.23 11.20 10.95
N ASP A 162 14.17 10.44 11.21
CA ASP A 162 14.24 9.05 11.71
C ASP A 162 14.41 8.03 10.58
N GLY A 163 14.32 8.49 9.33
CA GLY A 163 14.37 7.65 8.13
C GLY A 163 13.06 6.90 7.85
N ILE A 164 13.02 6.30 6.66
CA ILE A 164 11.93 5.42 6.22
C ILE A 164 12.56 4.07 5.89
N THR A 165 12.00 2.99 6.43
CA THR A 165 12.46 1.63 6.14
C THR A 165 11.39 0.86 5.40
N PHE A 166 11.79 -0.17 4.65
CA PHE A 166 10.86 -0.97 3.87
C PHE A 166 11.44 -2.36 3.65
N GLY A 167 10.58 -3.33 3.35
CA GLY A 167 11.00 -4.70 3.11
C GLY A 167 9.88 -5.62 2.68
N PRO A 168 10.20 -6.87 2.28
CA PRO A 168 9.19 -7.89 2.08
C PRO A 168 8.61 -8.35 3.41
N VAL A 169 7.38 -8.89 3.38
CA VAL A 169 6.88 -9.68 4.51
C VAL A 169 7.71 -10.96 4.62
N SER A 170 8.24 -11.23 5.80
CA SER A 170 9.02 -12.44 6.09
C SER A 170 8.46 -13.14 7.33
N GLU A 171 8.49 -14.48 7.30
CA GLU A 171 8.23 -15.34 8.45
C GLU A 171 9.46 -16.24 8.64
N GLN A 172 10.00 -16.30 9.87
CA GLN A 172 11.18 -17.13 10.19
C GLN A 172 12.36 -16.95 9.20
N ASP A 173 12.69 -15.69 8.88
CA ASP A 173 13.75 -15.30 7.94
C ASP A 173 13.57 -15.77 6.48
N ALA A 174 12.38 -16.28 6.13
CA ALA A 174 11.99 -16.61 4.77
C ALA A 174 10.87 -15.69 4.29
N VAL A 175 10.87 -15.34 3.00
CA VAL A 175 9.70 -14.74 2.36
C VAL A 175 8.74 -15.88 2.04
N PRO A 176 7.54 -15.93 2.66
CA PRO A 176 6.65 -17.06 2.43
C PRO A 176 6.12 -17.04 0.99
N ASP A 177 5.97 -18.22 0.41
CA ASP A 177 5.31 -18.38 -0.87
C ASP A 177 3.79 -18.30 -0.68
N PHE A 178 3.25 -17.11 -0.91
CA PHE A 178 1.81 -16.85 -0.92
C PHE A 178 1.24 -16.77 -2.33
N TYR A 179 1.95 -17.29 -3.34
CA TYR A 179 1.51 -17.22 -4.73
C TYR A 179 0.02 -17.58 -4.86
N PRO A 180 -0.79 -16.75 -5.55
CA PRO A 180 -0.45 -15.58 -6.38
C PRO A 180 -0.46 -14.21 -5.66
N TYR A 181 -0.36 -14.18 -4.33
CA TYR A 181 -0.36 -12.95 -3.53
C TYR A 181 1.05 -12.50 -3.14
N TRP A 182 1.24 -11.19 -3.13
CA TRP A 182 2.53 -10.55 -2.92
C TRP A 182 2.42 -9.45 -1.88
N PHE A 183 3.34 -9.41 -0.92
CA PHE A 183 3.28 -8.52 0.23
C PHE A 183 4.60 -7.81 0.50
N ALA A 184 4.51 -6.55 0.88
CA ALA A 184 5.64 -5.73 1.29
C ALA A 184 5.18 -4.77 2.39
N TRP A 185 6.14 -4.13 3.07
CA TRP A 185 5.85 -3.15 4.10
C TRP A 185 6.75 -1.92 4.00
N VAL A 186 6.26 -0.80 4.51
CA VAL A 186 7.01 0.45 4.73
C VAL A 186 6.79 0.89 6.17
N GLU A 187 7.84 1.32 6.86
CA GLU A 187 7.77 1.93 8.18
C GLU A 187 8.34 3.35 8.19
N PHE A 188 7.62 4.25 8.83
CA PHE A 188 8.04 5.62 9.07
C PHE A 188 7.40 6.16 10.35
N ALA A 189 7.98 7.21 10.92
CA ALA A 189 7.44 7.86 12.11
C ALA A 189 6.66 9.13 11.75
N VAL A 190 5.61 9.40 12.53
CA VAL A 190 4.87 10.66 12.50
C VAL A 190 4.77 11.26 13.89
N GLU A 191 4.72 12.59 13.96
CA GLU A 191 4.61 13.34 15.21
C GLU A 191 3.30 14.13 15.28
N GLU A 192 2.68 14.13 16.46
CA GLU A 192 1.52 14.96 16.79
C GLU A 192 1.69 15.69 18.13
N ILE A 193 0.99 16.81 18.29
CA ILE A 193 0.99 17.57 19.55
C ILE A 193 0.05 16.89 20.57
N LEU A 194 0.55 16.70 21.79
CA LEU A 194 -0.22 16.27 22.96
C LEU A 194 -0.88 17.46 23.64
N THR A 195 -2.22 17.52 23.58
CA THR A 195 -3.03 18.57 24.22
C THR A 195 -3.54 18.19 25.61
N ARG A 196 -2.95 17.15 26.24
CA ARG A 196 -3.50 16.54 27.47
C ARG A 196 -2.86 17.02 28.77
N THR A 197 -1.69 17.64 28.73
CA THR A 197 -1.04 18.20 29.93
C THR A 197 -1.50 19.65 30.13
N PRO A 198 -2.28 19.97 31.18
CA PRO A 198 -2.59 21.36 31.49
C PRO A 198 -1.29 22.11 31.79
N LYS A 199 -1.18 23.37 31.33
CA LYS A 199 0.01 24.22 31.55
C LYS A 199 0.44 24.25 33.01
N ASP A 200 -0.53 24.23 33.92
CA ASP A 200 -0.31 24.26 35.38
C ASP A 200 0.54 23.09 35.90
N TYR A 201 0.62 21.96 35.19
CA TYR A 201 1.40 20.78 35.60
C TYR A 201 2.72 20.59 34.83
N GLN A 202 3.05 21.48 33.86
CA GLN A 202 4.29 21.35 33.09
C GLN A 202 5.56 21.51 33.94
N HIS A 203 5.48 22.19 35.09
CA HIS A 203 6.61 22.39 36.01
C HIS A 203 7.00 21.13 36.82
N LEU A 204 6.24 20.03 36.69
CA LEU A 204 6.45 18.76 37.40
C LEU A 204 7.05 17.67 36.50
N LEU A 205 7.27 17.96 35.22
CA LEU A 205 7.80 17.06 34.19
C LEU A 205 9.26 17.42 33.88
#